data_AF-E2C2P7-F1
#
_entry.id   AF-E2C2P7-F1
#
_cell.length_a   1.000
_cell.length_b   1.000
_cell.length_c   1.000
_cell.angle_alpha   90.00
_cell.angle_beta   90.00
_cell.angle_gamma   90.00
#
_symmetry.space_group_name_H-M   'P 1'
#
loop_
_entity.id
_entity.type
_entity.pdbx_description
1 polymer ?
#
loop_
_entity_poly.entity_id
_entity_poly.type
_entity_poly.pdbx_seq_one_letter_code
_entity_poly.pdbx_strand_id
1 'polypeptide(L)' 'KEYLRGILLHYFFQKKSVAEAHRILVEIYDDHALSETTCRDWFRRFKNNDFDVEDKERSGAPKK' A
#
# COMPACT_ATOMS: atom_id res chain seq x y z
N LYS A 1 -1.70 8.55 3.83
CA LYS A 1 -2.02 7.18 3.35
C LYS A 1 -0.94 6.15 3.71
N GLU A 2 0.20 6.56 4.29
CA GLU A 2 1.31 5.68 4.67
C GLU A 2 0.89 4.57 5.65
N TYR A 3 0.02 4.89 6.61
CA TYR A 3 -0.58 3.90 7.51
C TYR A 3 -1.25 2.73 6.77
N LEU A 4 -2.04 3.00 5.72
CA LEU A 4 -2.70 1.95 4.93
C LEU A 4 -1.69 1.08 4.17
N ARG A 5 -0.56 1.64 3.75
CA ARG A 5 0.54 0.89 3.11
C ARG A 5 1.27 0.01 4.11
N GLY A 6 1.45 0.47 5.35
CA GLY A 6 1.97 -0.34 6.45
C GLY A 6 1.07 -1.55 6.75
N ILE A 7 -0.25 -1.36 6.77
CA ILE A 7 -1.22 -2.46 6.90
C ILE A 7 -1.10 -3.43 5.71
N LEU A 8 -0.98 -2.88 4.50
CA LEU A 8 -0.82 -3.68 3.30
C LEU A 8 0.45 -4.54 3.34
N LEU A 9 1.54 -3.98 3.84
CA LEU A 9 2.81 -4.70 4.06
C LEU A 9 2.65 -5.81 5.11
N HIS A 10 1.91 -5.56 6.19
CA HIS A 10 1.58 -6.58 7.17
C HIS A 10 0.82 -7.76 6.54
N TYR A 11 -0.21 -7.49 5.71
CA TYR A 11 -0.94 -8.54 4.99
C TYR A 11 -0.08 -9.28 3.96
N PHE A 12 0.89 -8.59 3.33
CA PHE A 12 1.87 -9.23 2.47
C PHE A 12 2.74 -10.24 3.22
N PHE A 13 3.22 -9.89 4.42
CA PHE A 13 3.99 -10.83 5.26
C PHE A 13 3.14 -12.01 5.74
N GLN A 14 1.84 -11.80 5.97
CA GLN A 14 0.87 -12.87 6.24
C GLN A 14 0.52 -13.74 5.02
N LYS A 15 1.17 -13.53 3.86
CA LYS A 15 0.93 -14.27 2.61
C LYS A 15 -0.51 -14.14 2.07
N LYS A 16 -1.24 -13.08 2.46
CA LYS A 16 -2.54 -12.78 1.87
C LYS A 16 -2.37 -12.38 0.41
N SER A 17 -3.38 -12.64 -0.41
CA SER A 17 -3.46 -12.12 -1.78
C SER A 17 -3.84 -10.63 -1.80
N VAL A 18 -3.60 -9.98 -2.93
CA VAL A 18 -4.03 -8.58 -3.16
C VAL A 18 -5.54 -8.44 -2.96
N ALA A 19 -6.32 -9.41 -3.46
CA ALA A 19 -7.78 -9.40 -3.36
C ALA A 19 -8.25 -9.51 -1.91
N GLU A 20 -7.63 -10.38 -1.10
CA GLU A 20 -7.95 -10.49 0.34
C GLU A 20 -7.57 -9.21 1.10
N ALA A 21 -6.36 -8.68 0.86
CA ALA A 21 -5.92 -7.45 1.50
C ALA A 21 -6.84 -6.26 1.14
N HIS A 22 -7.25 -6.16 -0.13
CA HIS A 22 -8.18 -5.13 -0.58
C HIS A 22 -9.57 -5.28 0.07
N ARG A 23 -10.12 -6.49 0.12
CA ARG A 23 -11.41 -6.74 0.80
C ARG A 23 -11.39 -6.31 2.26
N ILE A 24 -10.34 -6.69 2.99
CA ILE A 24 -10.18 -6.32 4.40
C ILE A 24 -10.05 -4.80 4.55
N LEU A 25 -9.30 -4.14 3.65
CA LEU A 25 -9.16 -2.68 3.68
C LEU A 25 -10.50 -1.98 3.43
N VAL A 26 -11.29 -2.44 2.46
CA VAL A 26 -12.63 -1.88 2.19
C VAL A 26 -13.57 -2.14 3.36
N GLU A 27 -13.54 -3.31 3.98
CA GLU A 27 -14.40 -3.64 5.12
C GLU A 27 -14.12 -2.75 6.35
N ILE A 28 -12.85 -2.43 6.61
CA ILE A 28 -12.46 -1.67 7.81
C ILE A 28 -12.48 -0.15 7.57
N TYR A 29 -12.03 0.29 6.41
CA TYR A 29 -11.78 1.71 6.11
C TYR A 29 -12.76 2.32 5.11
N ASP A 30 -13.62 1.49 4.49
CA ASP A 30 -14.68 1.90 3.57
C ASP A 30 -14.17 2.89 2.51
N ASP A 31 -14.74 4.10 2.41
CA ASP A 31 -14.35 5.14 1.45
C ASP A 31 -12.86 5.58 1.58
N HIS A 32 -12.24 5.37 2.75
CA HIS A 32 -10.83 5.69 2.97
C HIS A 32 -9.86 4.58 2.53
N ALA A 33 -10.37 3.44 2.04
CA ALA A 33 -9.55 2.33 1.59
C ALA A 33 -8.69 2.67 0.37
N LEU A 34 -7.60 1.92 0.19
CA LEU A 34 -6.81 1.98 -1.04
C LEU A 34 -7.57 1.27 -2.16
N SER A 35 -7.51 1.81 -3.38
CA SER A 35 -8.04 1.12 -4.55
C SER A 35 -7.27 -0.17 -4.82
N GLU A 36 -7.95 -1.17 -5.39
CA GLU A 36 -7.34 -2.46 -5.75
C GLU A 36 -6.07 -2.31 -6.62
N THR A 37 -6.07 -1.35 -7.55
CA THR A 37 -4.89 -1.02 -8.36
C THR A 37 -3.72 -0.54 -7.51
N THR A 38 -3.98 0.32 -6.52
CA THR A 38 -2.95 0.77 -5.59
C THR A 38 -2.42 -0.41 -4.76
N CYS A 39 -3.31 -1.27 -4.26
CA CYS A 39 -2.92 -2.48 -3.54
C CYS A 39 -2.00 -3.37 -4.39
N ARG A 40 -2.36 -3.60 -5.67
CA ARG A 40 -1.57 -4.41 -6.61
C ARG A 40 -0.17 -3.83 -6.83
N ASP A 41 -0.07 -2.52 -7.03
CA ASP A 41 1.22 -1.86 -7.28
C ASP A 41 2.14 -1.96 -6.05
N TRP A 42 1.61 -1.78 -4.85
CA TRP A 42 2.37 -1.97 -3.62
C TRP A 42 2.80 -3.41 -3.39
N PHE A 43 1.92 -4.39 -3.62
CA PHE A 43 2.30 -5.81 -3.58
C PHE A 43 3.42 -6.15 -4.57
N ARG A 44 3.43 -5.51 -5.74
CA ARG A 44 4.53 -5.68 -6.72
C ARG A 44 5.85 -5.12 -6.17
N ARG A 45 5.82 -3.97 -5.48
CA ARG A 45 7.02 -3.41 -4.81
C ARG A 45 7.51 -4.33 -3.69
N PHE A 46 6.63 -4.83 -2.85
CA PHE A 46 6.98 -5.75 -1.77
C PHE A 46 7.60 -7.06 -2.28
N LYS A 47 7.12 -7.58 -3.42
CA LYS A 47 7.75 -8.73 -4.10
C LYS A 47 9.18 -8.46 -4.58
N ASN A 48 9.49 -7.20 -4.89
CA ASN A 48 10.83 -6.75 -5.24
C ASN A 48 11.67 -6.40 -3.99
N ASN A 49 11.20 -6.77 -2.80
CA ASN A 49 11.87 -6.50 -1.52
C ASN A 49 12.00 -5.00 -1.19
N ASP A 50 11.15 -4.15 -1.80
CA ASP A 50 11.01 -2.73 -1.50
C ASP A 50 9.88 -2.53 -0.49
N PHE A 51 10.25 -2.45 0.79
CA PHE A 51 9.32 -2.33 1.92
C PHE A 51 9.16 -0.90 2.43
N ASP A 52 9.70 0.07 1.71
CA ASP A 52 9.59 1.48 2.08
C ASP A 52 8.17 1.98 1.79
N VAL A 53 7.42 2.27 2.87
CA VAL A 53 6.02 2.72 2.82
C VAL A 53 5.88 4.24 2.79
N GLU A 54 6.97 4.97 3.02
CA GLU A 54 7.00 6.44 2.99
C GLU A 54 6.88 6.92 1.53
N ASP A 55 6.20 8.06 1.34
CA ASP A 55 6.27 8.75 0.05
C ASP A 55 7.67 9.38 -0.07
N LYS A 56 8.54 8.77 -0.88
CA LYS A 56 9.83 9.38 -1.22
C LYS A 56 9.58 10.77 -1.80
N GLU A 57 10.29 11.77 -1.29
CA GLU A 57 10.30 13.10 -1.88
C GLU A 57 10.64 12.97 -3.37
N ARG A 58 9.74 13.46 -4.24
CA ARG A 58 10.04 13.58 -5.66
C ARG A 58 11.11 14.65 -5.81
N SER A 59 12.34 14.24 -6.10
CA SER A 59 13.44 15.11 -6.51
C SER A 59 13.03 15.90 -7.74
N GLY A 60 12.53 17.12 -7.52
CA GLY A 60 11.97 17.99 -8.55
C GLY A 60 10.80 18.87 -8.13
N ALA A 61 10.28 18.75 -6.90
CA ALA A 61 9.29 19.71 -6.39
C ALA A 61 9.94 21.09 -6.21
N PRO A 62 9.36 22.19 -6.75
CA PRO A 62 9.89 23.52 -6.52
C PRO A 62 9.78 23.84 -5.02
N LYS A 63 10.91 24.18 -4.40
CA LYS A 63 10.91 24.74 -3.05
C LYS A 63 10.18 26.07 -3.10
N LYS A 64 9.09 26.21 -2.34
CA LYS A 64 8.50 27.52 -2.04
C LYS A 64 9.36 28.26 -1.04
#